data_AF-A0A0B1ST13-F1
#
_entry.id   AF-A0A0B1ST13-F1
#
_cell.length_a   1.000
_cell.length_b   1.000
_cell.length_c   1.000
_cell.angle_alpha   90.00
_cell.angle_beta   90.00
_cell.angle_gamma   90.00
#
_symmetry.space_group_name_H-M   'P 1'
#
loop_
_entity.id
_entity.type
_entity.pdbx_description
1 polymer ?
#
loop_
_entity_poly.entity_id
_entity_poly.type
_entity_poly.pdbx_seq_one_letter_code
_entity_poly.pdbx_strand_id
1 'polypeptide(L)'
;VLRLALPHVTLLFVSLLYAAFGGWVLTIIKYNDQTANDAELRKSFISTRDTFTRFVVSMNTSKSALLEDKFDEFVEDLYEVYSSNPFPWSRNFTGSIHSHPLSNVTWNLFFAATTLTSIGYGTDAPESYVGRVFCLVYLFFGIPLYLITLADLAKFCTEFTNKLYIDIIKWKHRMRRKYRRWKSGRARRDSVKVGQLIIAGGEDEVSIST
;
A
#
# COMPACT_ATOMS: atom_id res chain seq x y z
N VAL A 1 -3.23 -25.83 20.64
CA VAL A 1 -3.52 -24.68 19.73
C VAL A 1 -2.24 -23.97 19.27
N LEU A 2 -1.32 -23.57 20.16
CA LEU A 2 -0.09 -22.85 19.75
C LEU A 2 0.88 -23.71 18.89
N ARG A 3 1.01 -25.01 19.16
CA ARG A 3 1.86 -25.93 18.38
C ARG A 3 1.30 -26.31 17.00
N LEU A 4 0.00 -26.15 16.74
CA LEU A 4 -0.61 -26.37 15.42
C LEU A 4 -0.59 -25.10 14.55
N ALA A 5 -0.57 -23.91 15.16
CA ALA A 5 -0.44 -22.64 14.44
C ALA A 5 1.03 -22.32 14.05
N LEU A 6 1.99 -22.97 14.72
CA LEU A 6 3.42 -22.80 14.51
C LEU A 6 3.87 -22.96 13.04
N PRO A 7 3.51 -24.04 12.31
CA PRO A 7 3.87 -24.19 10.91
C PRO A 7 3.29 -23.08 10.00
N HIS A 8 2.04 -22.66 10.25
CA HIS A 8 1.39 -21.60 9.47
C HIS A 8 2.07 -20.23 9.69
N VAL A 9 2.44 -19.91 10.93
CA VAL A 9 3.15 -18.66 11.25
C VAL A 9 4.59 -18.68 10.71
N THR A 10 5.28 -19.82 10.78
CA THR A 10 6.63 -19.94 10.22
C THR A 10 6.65 -19.77 8.71
N LEU A 11 5.65 -20.31 8.00
CA LEU A 11 5.57 -20.20 6.55
C LEU A 11 5.30 -18.74 6.11
N LEU A 12 4.45 -18.02 6.85
CA LEU A 12 4.21 -16.59 6.63
C LEU A 12 5.49 -15.77 6.90
N PHE A 13 6.21 -16.07 7.98
CA PHE A 13 7.46 -15.40 8.32
C PHE A 13 8.54 -15.61 7.24
N VAL A 14 8.67 -16.85 6.73
CA VAL A 14 9.58 -17.17 5.62
C VAL A 14 9.22 -16.38 4.36
N SER A 15 7.93 -16.22 4.05
CA SER A 15 7.46 -15.41 2.93
C SER A 15 7.80 -13.92 3.07
N LEU A 16 7.63 -13.37 4.28
CA LEU A 16 8.02 -11.99 4.57
C LEU A 16 9.53 -11.77 4.44
N LEU A 17 10.34 -12.70 4.93
CA LEU A 17 11.79 -12.65 4.77
C LEU A 17 12.21 -12.76 3.31
N TYR A 18 11.55 -13.63 2.53
CA TYR A 18 11.80 -13.77 1.09
C TYR A 18 11.53 -12.47 0.33
N ALA A 19 10.39 -11.82 0.61
CA ALA A 19 10.04 -10.54 0.00
C ALA A 19 11.02 -9.43 0.42
N ALA A 20 11.39 -9.36 1.71
CA ALA A 20 12.36 -8.40 2.22
C ALA A 20 13.74 -8.58 1.57
N PHE A 21 14.18 -9.83 1.42
CA PHE A 21 15.43 -10.18 0.75
C PHE A 21 15.40 -9.76 -0.73
N GLY A 22 14.32 -10.07 -1.46
CA GLY A 22 14.15 -9.66 -2.86
C GLY A 22 14.20 -8.14 -3.05
N GLY A 23 13.49 -7.38 -2.21
CA GLY A 23 13.51 -5.92 -2.22
C GLY A 23 14.88 -5.34 -1.86
N TRP A 24 15.60 -5.94 -0.92
CA TRP A 24 16.94 -5.52 -0.53
C TRP A 24 17.96 -5.75 -1.65
N VAL A 25 17.96 -6.92 -2.28
CA VAL A 25 18.87 -7.24 -3.41
C VAL A 25 18.59 -6.33 -4.61
N LEU A 26 17.32 -6.08 -4.95
CA LEU A 26 16.95 -5.14 -6.01
C LEU A 26 17.44 -3.73 -5.72
N THR A 27 17.42 -3.31 -4.46
CA THR A 27 17.93 -1.99 -4.05
C THR A 27 19.43 -1.88 -4.30
N ILE A 28 20.21 -2.93 -4.00
CA ILE A 28 21.66 -2.96 -4.26
C ILE A 28 21.95 -2.90 -5.77
N ILE A 29 21.22 -3.69 -6.58
CA ILE A 29 21.41 -3.72 -8.03
C ILE A 29 21.08 -2.35 -8.65
N LYS A 30 19.92 -1.78 -8.31
CA LYS A 30 19.51 -0.45 -8.80
C LYS A 30 20.48 0.65 -8.33
N TYR A 31 20.95 0.59 -7.09
CA TYR A 31 21.92 1.55 -6.57
C TYR A 31 23.21 1.57 -7.41
N ASN A 32 23.73 0.39 -7.78
CA ASN A 32 24.93 0.31 -8.62
C ASN A 32 24.69 0.84 -10.05
N ASP A 33 23.55 0.49 -10.66
CA ASP A 33 23.20 0.87 -12.04
C ASP A 33 22.91 2.38 -12.18
N GLN A 34 22.23 2.96 -11.20
CA GLN A 34 21.85 4.37 -11.19
C GLN A 34 23.08 5.30 -11.13
N THR A 35 24.13 4.89 -10.40
CA THR A 35 25.38 5.68 -10.36
C THR A 35 26.13 5.74 -11.70
N ALA A 36 25.99 4.73 -12.56
CA ALA A 36 26.58 4.72 -13.89
C ALA A 36 25.76 5.56 -14.88
N ASN A 37 24.43 5.39 -14.88
CA ASN A 37 23.53 6.09 -15.79
C ASN A 37 23.36 7.59 -15.48
N ASP A 38 23.39 8.00 -14.20
CA ASP A 38 23.24 9.41 -13.82
C ASP A 38 24.40 10.29 -14.35
N ALA A 39 25.60 9.71 -14.50
CA ALA A 39 26.75 10.39 -15.07
C ALA A 39 26.61 10.61 -16.59
N GLU A 40 25.95 9.70 -17.29
CA GLU A 40 25.70 9.77 -18.73
C GLU A 40 24.47 10.64 -19.04
N LEU A 41 23.40 10.51 -18.26
CA LEU A 41 22.20 11.35 -18.32
C LEU A 41 22.52 12.82 -18.07
N ARG A 42 23.38 13.13 -17.08
CA ARG A 42 23.84 14.51 -16.86
C ARG A 42 24.53 15.11 -18.08
N LYS A 43 25.31 14.31 -18.82
CA LYS A 43 25.97 14.78 -20.04
C LYS A 43 24.96 15.05 -21.15
N SER A 44 23.99 14.15 -21.36
CA SER A 44 22.93 14.33 -22.34
C SER A 44 22.05 15.56 -22.03
N PHE A 45 21.60 15.74 -20.78
CA PHE A 45 20.78 16.90 -20.38
C PHE A 45 21.50 18.24 -20.52
N ILE A 46 22.81 18.29 -20.22
CA ILE A 46 23.59 19.52 -20.38
C ILE A 46 23.72 19.88 -21.87
N SER A 47 23.97 18.88 -22.73
CA SER A 47 24.03 19.08 -24.18
C SER A 47 22.71 19.58 -24.75
N THR A 48 21.58 18.95 -24.41
CA THR A 48 20.25 19.37 -24.89
C THR A 48 19.87 20.77 -24.42
N ARG A 49 20.23 21.15 -23.19
CA ARG A 49 19.98 22.51 -22.67
C ARG A 49 20.80 23.55 -23.43
N ASP A 50 22.04 23.24 -23.79
CA ASP A 50 22.88 24.11 -24.60
C ASP A 50 22.36 24.21 -26.04
N THR A 51 21.90 23.11 -26.65
CA THR A 51 21.27 23.12 -27.97
C THR A 51 19.99 23.97 -27.97
N PHE A 52 19.11 23.78 -27.00
CA PHE A 52 17.88 24.57 -26.86
C PHE A 52 18.18 26.07 -26.65
N THR A 53 19.17 26.40 -25.83
CA THR A 53 19.56 27.79 -25.59
C THR A 53 20.08 28.44 -26.87
N ARG A 54 20.89 27.71 -27.67
CA ARG A 54 21.36 28.18 -28.98
C ARG A 54 20.21 28.36 -29.98
N PHE A 55 19.25 27.43 -30.00
CA PHE A 55 18.06 27.52 -30.84
C PHE A 55 17.23 28.78 -30.53
N VAL A 56 16.90 29.01 -29.25
CA VAL A 56 16.12 30.19 -28.81
C VAL A 56 16.84 31.50 -29.12
N VAL A 57 18.16 31.56 -28.93
CA VAL A 57 18.96 32.75 -29.28
C VAL A 57 18.99 32.98 -30.79
N SER A 58 19.07 31.91 -31.59
CA SER A 58 19.07 31.99 -33.06
C SER A 58 17.72 32.45 -33.63
N MET A 59 16.61 32.15 -32.94
CA MET A 59 15.28 32.61 -33.33
C MET A 59 15.14 34.13 -33.24
N ASN A 60 15.83 34.77 -32.31
CA ASN A 60 15.81 36.23 -32.16
C ASN A 60 16.62 36.95 -33.25
N THR A 61 17.42 36.23 -34.05
CA THR A 61 18.39 36.82 -35.00
C THR A 61 18.21 36.42 -36.46
N SER A 62 17.33 35.47 -36.80
CA SER A 62 17.31 34.82 -38.14
C SER A 62 16.06 35.13 -38.99
N LYS A 63 16.21 35.14 -40.32
CA LYS A 63 15.12 35.28 -41.31
C LYS A 63 14.36 33.95 -41.49
N SER A 64 13.10 34.02 -41.95
CA SER A 64 12.15 32.89 -42.01
C SER A 64 12.64 31.62 -42.72
N ALA A 65 13.42 31.73 -43.81
CA ALA A 65 13.94 30.55 -44.51
C ALA A 65 15.08 29.84 -43.76
N LEU A 66 15.90 30.59 -43.01
CA LEU A 66 16.98 30.02 -42.17
C LEU A 66 16.44 29.45 -40.85
N LEU A 67 15.23 29.87 -40.47
CA LEU A 67 14.49 29.33 -39.34
C LEU A 67 13.98 27.92 -39.62
N GLU A 68 13.53 27.61 -40.84
CA GLU A 68 13.03 26.28 -41.21
C GLU A 68 14.14 25.21 -41.12
N ASP A 69 15.32 25.46 -41.71
CA ASP A 69 16.47 24.54 -41.61
C ASP A 69 16.94 24.33 -40.15
N LYS A 70 16.92 25.41 -39.35
CA LYS A 70 17.28 25.34 -37.91
C LYS A 70 16.23 24.62 -37.07
N PHE A 71 14.98 24.66 -37.50
CA PHE A 71 13.88 23.96 -36.84
C PHE A 71 13.98 22.46 -37.10
N ASP A 72 14.28 22.06 -38.33
CA ASP A 72 14.47 20.66 -38.69
C ASP A 72 15.65 20.04 -37.94
N GLU A 73 16.79 20.74 -37.86
CA GLU A 73 17.96 20.31 -37.05
C GLU A 73 17.61 20.14 -35.56
N PHE A 74 16.78 21.02 -35.01
CA PHE A 74 16.31 20.92 -33.62
C PHE A 74 15.31 19.78 -33.40
N VAL A 75 14.41 19.55 -34.36
CA VAL A 75 13.44 18.46 -34.32
C VAL A 75 14.16 17.11 -34.38
N GLU A 76 15.22 17.00 -35.19
CA GLU A 76 16.02 15.79 -35.29
C GLU A 76 16.79 15.49 -33.98
N ASP A 77 17.43 16.50 -33.38
CA ASP A 77 18.11 16.37 -32.08
C ASP A 77 17.11 16.02 -30.95
N LEU A 78 15.92 16.62 -30.97
CA LEU A 78 14.82 16.25 -30.05
C LEU A 78 14.35 14.82 -30.26
N TYR A 79 14.25 14.38 -31.51
CA TYR A 79 13.82 13.02 -31.84
C TYR A 79 14.84 11.98 -31.36
N GLU A 80 16.13 12.25 -31.48
CA GLU A 80 17.20 11.38 -30.94
C GLU A 80 17.15 11.29 -29.41
N VAL A 81 16.94 12.42 -28.73
CA VAL A 81 16.79 12.46 -27.27
C VAL A 81 15.50 11.75 -26.81
N TYR A 82 14.40 11.94 -27.53
CA TYR A 82 13.10 11.32 -27.21
C TYR A 82 13.11 9.81 -27.49
N SER A 83 13.69 9.38 -28.61
CA SER A 83 13.79 7.96 -28.97
C SER A 83 14.75 7.18 -28.07
N SER A 84 15.83 7.81 -27.60
CA SER A 84 16.72 7.18 -26.61
C SER A 84 16.13 7.12 -25.19
N ASN A 85 15.14 7.96 -24.87
CA ASN A 85 14.49 8.00 -23.57
C ASN A 85 12.96 7.95 -23.68
N PRO A 86 12.36 6.78 -23.98
CA PRO A 86 10.95 6.69 -24.36
C PRO A 86 9.94 7.15 -23.29
N PHE A 87 10.32 7.38 -22.02
CA PHE A 87 9.37 7.81 -20.97
C PHE A 87 9.98 8.77 -19.90
N PRO A 88 10.21 10.06 -20.22
CA PRO A 88 10.74 11.04 -19.27
C PRO A 88 9.75 11.37 -18.13
N TRP A 89 8.46 11.41 -18.43
CA TRP A 89 7.42 11.79 -17.45
C TRP A 89 7.31 10.78 -16.30
N SER A 90 7.39 9.47 -16.60
CA SER A 90 7.34 8.42 -15.58
C SER A 90 8.57 8.43 -14.68
N ARG A 91 9.77 8.67 -15.25
CA ARG A 91 11.03 8.75 -14.49
C ARG A 91 11.09 9.97 -13.58
N ASN A 92 10.55 11.11 -14.02
CA ASN A 92 10.48 12.30 -13.18
C ASN A 92 9.48 12.13 -12.03
N PHE A 93 8.33 11.48 -12.27
CA PHE A 93 7.37 11.17 -11.21
C PHE A 93 7.93 10.18 -10.18
N THR A 94 8.57 9.09 -10.61
CA THR A 94 9.21 8.13 -9.70
C THR A 94 10.43 8.76 -9.02
N GLY A 95 11.35 9.39 -9.76
CA GLY A 95 12.53 10.07 -9.22
C GLY A 95 12.22 11.12 -8.13
N SER A 96 11.11 11.85 -8.26
CA SER A 96 10.66 12.82 -7.24
C SER A 96 10.25 12.15 -5.91
N ILE A 97 9.60 10.98 -6.00
CA ILE A 97 9.13 10.19 -4.86
C ILE A 97 10.29 9.40 -4.20
N HIS A 98 11.37 9.17 -4.95
CA HIS A 98 12.53 8.35 -4.60
C HIS A 98 13.67 9.14 -3.93
N SER A 99 13.41 10.39 -3.52
CA SER A 99 14.39 11.30 -2.91
C SER A 99 14.88 10.87 -1.52
N HIS A 100 14.20 9.92 -0.86
CA HIS A 100 14.58 9.40 0.46
C HIS A 100 15.07 7.93 0.38
N PRO A 101 16.15 7.55 1.10
CA PRO A 101 16.67 6.18 1.07
C PRO A 101 15.64 5.11 1.47
N LEU A 102 14.75 5.46 2.40
CA LEU A 102 13.68 4.59 2.87
C LEU A 102 12.55 4.42 1.84
N SER A 103 12.28 5.44 1.02
CA SER A 103 11.25 5.33 -0.02
C SER A 103 11.72 4.40 -1.14
N ASN A 104 13.01 4.44 -1.51
CA ASN A 104 13.59 3.51 -2.48
C ASN A 104 13.45 2.04 -2.08
N VAL A 105 13.75 1.71 -0.82
CA VAL A 105 13.59 0.34 -0.32
C VAL A 105 12.12 -0.08 -0.33
N THR A 106 11.22 0.83 0.06
CA THR A 106 9.77 0.55 0.11
C THR A 106 9.18 0.29 -1.27
N TRP A 107 9.56 1.10 -2.26
CA TRP A 107 9.10 0.93 -3.65
C TRP A 107 9.68 -0.33 -4.29
N ASN A 108 10.95 -0.64 -4.05
CA ASN A 108 11.54 -1.90 -4.52
C ASN A 108 10.91 -3.13 -3.87
N LEU A 109 10.57 -3.06 -2.58
CA LEU A 109 9.80 -4.08 -1.88
C LEU A 109 8.40 -4.24 -2.49
N PHE A 110 7.72 -3.12 -2.76
CA PHE A 110 6.40 -3.12 -3.40
C PHE A 110 6.44 -3.72 -4.80
N PHE A 111 7.46 -3.37 -5.59
CA PHE A 111 7.69 -3.99 -6.90
C PHE A 111 7.94 -5.50 -6.77
N ALA A 112 8.82 -5.92 -5.85
CA ALA A 112 9.11 -7.34 -5.63
C ALA A 112 7.84 -8.12 -5.20
N ALA A 113 7.02 -7.54 -4.33
CA ALA A 113 5.78 -8.13 -3.85
C ALA A 113 4.72 -8.22 -4.96
N THR A 114 4.47 -7.13 -5.69
CA THR A 114 3.46 -7.10 -6.78
C THR A 114 3.83 -7.98 -7.96
N THR A 115 5.13 -8.13 -8.22
CA THR A 115 5.65 -9.05 -9.22
C THR A 115 5.47 -10.50 -8.77
N LEU A 116 5.76 -10.80 -7.50
CA LEU A 116 5.51 -12.11 -6.89
C LEU A 116 4.03 -12.50 -6.93
N THR A 117 3.13 -11.55 -6.70
CA THR A 117 1.67 -11.76 -6.79
C THR A 117 1.16 -11.78 -8.22
N SER A 118 2.03 -11.74 -9.23
CA SER A 118 1.68 -11.68 -10.67
C SER A 118 0.80 -10.48 -11.08
N ILE A 119 0.76 -9.42 -10.26
CA ILE A 119 0.08 -8.15 -10.63
C ILE A 119 0.96 -7.37 -11.60
N GLY A 120 2.25 -7.22 -11.26
CA GLY A 120 3.29 -6.73 -12.15
C GLY A 120 3.02 -5.37 -12.79
N TYR A 121 2.84 -4.31 -11.99
CA TYR A 121 2.61 -2.94 -12.51
C TYR A 121 3.71 -2.42 -13.44
N GLY A 122 4.95 -2.90 -13.28
CA GLY A 122 6.06 -2.58 -14.18
C GLY A 122 6.60 -1.15 -14.09
N THR A 123 5.98 -0.26 -13.32
CA THR A 123 6.36 1.16 -13.19
C THR A 123 7.77 1.40 -12.66
N ASP A 124 8.32 0.41 -11.96
CA ASP A 124 9.60 0.51 -11.25
C ASP A 124 10.50 -0.70 -11.56
N ALA A 125 10.34 -1.28 -12.74
CA ALA A 125 11.08 -2.46 -13.15
C ALA A 125 12.58 -2.16 -13.32
N PRO A 126 13.48 -3.09 -12.93
CA PRO A 126 14.90 -2.92 -13.16
C PRO A 126 15.21 -2.95 -14.66
N GLU A 127 15.76 -1.87 -15.19
CA GLU A 127 16.16 -1.80 -16.60
C GLU A 127 17.44 -2.60 -16.89
N SER A 128 18.32 -2.74 -15.89
CA SER A 128 19.60 -3.45 -15.96
C SER A 128 19.45 -4.94 -16.29
N TYR A 129 20.35 -5.47 -17.14
CA TYR A 129 20.38 -6.89 -17.52
C TYR A 129 20.46 -7.83 -16.29
N VAL A 130 21.33 -7.49 -15.34
CA VAL A 130 21.52 -8.26 -14.10
C VAL A 130 20.25 -8.25 -13.25
N GLY A 131 19.57 -7.10 -13.16
CA GLY A 131 18.32 -6.97 -12.42
C GLY A 131 17.18 -7.79 -13.02
N ARG A 132 17.10 -7.89 -14.36
CA ARG A 132 16.11 -8.72 -15.06
C ARG A 132 16.35 -10.21 -14.82
N VAL A 133 17.59 -10.68 -14.95
CA VAL A 133 17.94 -12.10 -14.68
C VAL A 133 17.65 -12.46 -13.22
N PHE A 134 18.03 -11.59 -12.28
CA PHE A 134 17.69 -11.78 -10.87
C PHE A 134 16.17 -11.88 -10.65
N CYS A 135 15.40 -10.98 -11.26
CA CYS A 135 13.94 -10.97 -11.15
C CYS A 135 13.32 -12.30 -11.64
N LEU A 136 13.80 -12.84 -12.76
CA LEU A 136 13.35 -14.13 -13.29
C LEU A 136 13.60 -15.29 -12.32
N VAL A 137 14.81 -15.37 -11.75
CA VAL A 137 15.16 -16.40 -10.78
C VAL A 137 14.33 -16.24 -9.50
N TYR A 138 14.15 -15.01 -9.03
CA TYR A 138 13.33 -14.67 -7.88
C TYR A 138 11.85 -15.05 -8.10
N LEU A 139 11.30 -14.82 -9.29
CA LEU A 139 9.94 -15.24 -9.63
C LEU A 139 9.80 -16.77 -9.66
N PHE A 140 10.80 -17.47 -10.21
CA PHE A 140 10.75 -18.92 -10.36
C PHE A 140 10.57 -19.66 -9.03
N PHE A 141 11.33 -19.28 -8.00
CA PHE A 141 11.17 -19.85 -6.65
C PHE A 141 10.07 -19.16 -5.84
N GLY A 142 9.80 -17.89 -6.15
CA GLY A 142 8.87 -17.06 -5.43
C GLY A 142 7.41 -17.43 -5.67
N ILE A 143 7.00 -17.70 -6.91
CA ILE A 143 5.61 -18.02 -7.24
C ILE A 143 5.12 -19.28 -6.50
N PRO A 144 5.84 -20.42 -6.51
CA PRO A 144 5.44 -21.60 -5.75
C PRO A 144 5.32 -21.31 -4.24
N LEU A 145 6.29 -20.59 -3.68
CA LEU A 145 6.30 -20.20 -2.26
C LEU A 145 5.09 -19.33 -1.94
N TYR A 146 4.80 -18.33 -2.78
CA TYR A 146 3.66 -17.43 -2.64
C TYR A 146 2.34 -18.19 -2.65
N LEU A 147 2.14 -19.12 -3.58
CA LEU A 147 0.92 -19.93 -3.67
C LEU A 147 0.68 -20.78 -2.41
N ILE A 148 1.72 -21.40 -1.87
CA ILE A 148 1.61 -22.17 -0.61
C ILE A 148 1.24 -21.24 0.54
N THR A 149 1.86 -20.07 0.62
CA THR A 149 1.56 -19.08 1.67
C THR A 149 0.16 -18.51 1.57
N LEU A 150 -0.34 -18.30 0.35
CA LEU A 150 -1.68 -17.83 0.09
C LEU A 150 -2.73 -18.86 0.53
N ALA A 151 -2.50 -20.14 0.23
CA ALA A 151 -3.38 -21.22 0.63
C ALA A 151 -3.49 -21.34 2.15
N ASP A 152 -2.37 -21.23 2.86
CA ASP A 152 -2.36 -21.27 4.32
C ASP A 152 -2.94 -20.00 4.94
N LEU A 153 -2.68 -18.83 4.36
CA LEU A 153 -3.32 -17.57 4.77
C LEU A 153 -4.84 -17.63 4.61
N ALA A 154 -5.35 -18.22 3.52
CA ALA A 154 -6.78 -18.37 3.28
C ALA A 154 -7.45 -19.26 4.35
N LYS A 155 -6.80 -20.38 4.74
CA LYS A 155 -7.28 -21.23 5.85
C LYS A 155 -7.31 -20.45 7.16
N PHE A 156 -6.22 -19.74 7.49
CA PHE A 156 -6.14 -18.92 8.69
C PHE A 156 -7.23 -17.83 8.72
N CYS A 157 -7.46 -17.14 7.61
CA CYS A 157 -8.52 -16.12 7.48
C CYS A 157 -9.92 -16.72 7.68
N THR A 158 -10.15 -17.96 7.23
CA THR A 158 -11.44 -18.65 7.42
C THR A 158 -11.66 -19.01 8.89
N GLU A 159 -10.66 -19.59 9.55
CA GLU A 159 -10.73 -19.89 10.99
C GLU A 159 -10.88 -18.62 11.84
N PHE A 160 -10.16 -17.56 11.46
CA PHE A 160 -10.23 -16.26 12.11
C PHE A 160 -11.63 -15.64 11.95
N THR A 161 -12.19 -15.64 10.73
CA THR A 161 -13.55 -15.17 10.46
C THR A 161 -14.58 -15.95 11.28
N ASN A 162 -14.47 -17.28 11.35
CA ASN A 162 -15.37 -18.11 12.16
C ASN A 162 -15.27 -17.79 13.66
N LYS A 163 -14.05 -17.61 14.19
CA LYS A 163 -13.87 -17.18 15.59
C LYS A 163 -14.46 -15.80 15.83
N LEU A 164 -14.16 -14.82 14.96
CA LEU A 164 -14.70 -13.47 15.05
C LEU A 164 -16.24 -13.49 15.00
N TYR A 165 -16.83 -14.27 14.10
CA TYR A 165 -18.28 -14.42 13.99
C TYR A 165 -18.91 -14.92 15.29
N ILE A 166 -18.33 -15.98 15.87
CA ILE A 166 -18.78 -16.53 17.15
C ILE A 166 -18.63 -15.51 18.28
N ASP A 167 -17.50 -14.80 18.33
CA ASP A 167 -17.22 -13.80 19.37
C ASP A 167 -18.14 -12.58 19.25
N ILE A 168 -18.45 -12.13 18.03
CA ILE A 168 -19.44 -11.08 17.76
C ILE A 168 -20.82 -11.51 18.23
N ILE A 169 -21.25 -12.75 17.95
CA ILE A 169 -22.54 -13.27 18.41
C ILE A 169 -22.58 -13.38 19.94
N LYS A 170 -21.54 -13.93 20.56
CA LYS A 170 -21.43 -14.00 22.03
C LYS A 170 -21.46 -12.61 22.65
N TRP A 171 -20.74 -11.65 22.07
CA TRP A 171 -20.72 -10.27 22.52
C TRP A 171 -22.10 -9.62 22.40
N LYS A 172 -22.77 -9.78 21.25
CA LYS A 172 -24.15 -9.32 21.03
C LYS A 172 -25.12 -9.94 22.03
N HIS A 173 -25.01 -11.23 22.33
CA HIS A 173 -25.83 -11.87 23.36
C HIS A 173 -25.53 -11.34 24.76
N ARG A 174 -24.26 -11.16 25.14
CA ARG A 174 -23.89 -10.57 26.44
C ARG A 174 -24.40 -9.14 26.58
N MET A 175 -24.30 -8.34 25.52
CA MET A 175 -24.80 -6.97 25.49
C MET A 175 -26.33 -6.92 25.55
N ARG A 176 -27.05 -7.75 24.78
CA ARG A 176 -28.52 -7.85 24.87
C ARG A 176 -29.00 -8.29 26.26
N ARG A 177 -28.29 -9.21 26.93
CA ARG A 177 -28.61 -9.61 28.32
C ARG A 177 -28.39 -8.47 29.31
N LYS A 178 -27.29 -7.72 29.20
CA LYS A 178 -27.06 -6.51 30.01
C LYS A 178 -28.15 -5.46 29.79
N TYR A 179 -28.51 -5.20 28.53
CA TYR A 179 -29.57 -4.25 28.18
C TYR A 179 -30.93 -4.66 28.74
N ARG A 180 -31.35 -5.93 28.59
CA ARG A 180 -32.61 -6.44 29.16
C ARG A 180 -32.64 -6.33 30.69
N ARG A 181 -31.55 -6.70 31.38
CA ARG A 181 -31.46 -6.58 32.84
C ARG A 181 -31.56 -5.14 33.33
N TRP A 182 -30.91 -4.21 32.61
CA TRP A 182 -30.99 -2.80 32.93
C TRP A 182 -32.42 -2.24 32.71
N LYS A 183 -33.07 -2.61 31.60
CA LYS A 183 -34.46 -2.21 31.30
C LYS A 183 -35.46 -2.78 32.33
N SER A 184 -35.33 -4.05 32.72
CA SER A 184 -36.20 -4.64 33.75
C SER A 184 -35.98 -4.05 35.15
N GLY A 185 -34.73 -3.70 35.47
CA GLY A 185 -34.40 -3.01 36.73
C GLY A 185 -34.99 -1.61 36.81
N ARG A 186 -35.12 -0.89 35.67
CA ARG A 186 -35.75 0.43 35.60
C ARG A 186 -37.28 0.35 35.71
N ALA A 187 -37.92 -0.59 34.99
CA ALA A 187 -39.37 -0.80 35.07
C ALA A 187 -39.86 -1.14 36.49
N ARG A 188 -39.09 -1.92 37.26
CA ARG A 188 -39.39 -2.19 38.68
C ARG A 188 -39.34 -0.95 39.58
N ARG A 189 -38.55 0.07 39.26
CA ARG A 189 -38.47 1.31 40.04
C ARG A 189 -39.63 2.26 39.73
N ASP A 190 -40.13 2.25 38.50
CA ASP A 190 -41.26 3.09 38.09
C ASP A 190 -42.61 2.50 38.55
N SER A 191 -42.74 1.17 38.66
CA SER A 191 -43.98 0.52 39.15
C SER A 191 -44.20 0.64 40.66
N VAL A 192 -43.18 0.98 41.45
CA VAL A 192 -43.28 1.11 42.93
C VAL A 192 -43.87 2.47 43.35
N LYS A 193 -44.03 3.43 42.43
CA LYS A 193 -44.40 4.82 42.79
C LYS A 193 -45.89 5.19 42.73
N VAL A 194 -46.80 4.32 42.30
CA VAL A 194 -48.20 4.73 42.07
C VAL A 194 -49.21 4.03 42.99
N GLY A 195 -48.99 2.78 43.39
CA GLY A 195 -49.96 2.03 44.20
C GLY A 195 -49.77 2.13 45.72
N GLN A 196 -48.53 2.15 46.22
CA GLN A 196 -48.26 2.18 47.67
C GLN A 196 -48.30 3.59 48.29
N LEU A 197 -48.19 4.65 47.49
CA LEU A 197 -48.28 6.02 48.01
C LEU A 197 -49.73 6.43 48.31
N ILE A 198 -50.72 5.81 47.67
CA ILE A 198 -52.15 6.11 47.87
C ILE A 198 -52.73 5.33 49.06
N ILE A 199 -52.21 4.12 49.35
CA ILE A 199 -52.71 3.26 50.44
C ILE A 199 -52.18 3.70 51.82
N ALA A 200 -51.00 4.34 51.89
CA ALA A 200 -50.42 4.77 53.16
C ALA A 200 -50.93 6.14 53.68
N GLY A 201 -51.97 6.72 53.06
CA GLY A 201 -52.46 8.06 53.41
C GLY A 201 -53.95 8.17 53.74
N GLY A 202 -54.68 7.06 53.90
CA GLY A 202 -56.14 7.08 53.93
C GLY A 202 -56.87 6.22 54.96
N GLU A 203 -56.20 5.47 55.84
CA GLU A 203 -56.89 4.49 56.72
C GLU A 203 -56.61 4.66 58.23
N ASP A 204 -56.15 5.84 58.66
CA ASP A 204 -55.79 6.07 60.07
C ASP A 204 -56.88 6.79 60.90
N GLU A 205 -58.05 7.08 60.32
CA GLU A 205 -59.20 7.63 61.06
C GLU A 205 -60.38 6.66 60.99
N VAL A 206 -61.05 6.45 62.14
CA VAL A 206 -62.25 5.63 62.37
C VAL A 206 -62.01 4.18 62.83
N SER A 207 -61.73 4.03 64.12
CA SER A 207 -62.63 3.24 65.00
C SER A 207 -62.27 3.50 66.47
N ILE A 208 -62.85 4.59 66.98
CA ILE A 208 -62.99 4.89 68.40
C ILE A 208 -64.14 4.05 68.94
N SER A 209 -63.95 3.52 70.15
CA SER A 209 -65.00 3.10 71.12
C SER A 209 -65.95 1.97 70.72
N THR A 210 -65.74 0.79 71.30
CA THR A 210 -66.79 0.08 72.05
C THR A 210 -66.15 -0.68 73.21
#